data_AF-B5HJU2-F1
#
_entry.id   AF-B5HJU2-F1
#
_cell.length_a   1.000
_cell.length_b   1.000
_cell.length_c   1.000
_cell.angle_alpha   90.00
_cell.angle_beta   90.00
_cell.angle_gamma   90.00
#
_symmetry.space_group_name_H-M   'P 1'
#
loop_
_entity.id
_entity.type
_entity.pdbx_description
1 polymer ?
#
loop_
_entity_poly.entity_id
_entity_poly.type
_entity_poly.pdbx_seq_one_letter_code
_entity_poly.pdbx_strand_id
1 'polypeptide(L)'
;MRTPTLAAEAPATDAAPAVLLRALPARPPALTGEFTKDRAAVTAYLDTTMRLIADLPPRTERDPDRQRDAAAVHDGAHTLRHRFLATHAERVYAELTDGLTRTPRLDELTALAARHFPGLVPTPAQLADDARHMQRNKEGWEIAVGIFFQAVLSAPAAGNHLLRSMLRPTTRARAALLDYQLTGRADLGIATVTRRDGIAHLELCNDEFLNAEDDAAVEALETGCDLVLLDPASHVGVLRGAAQTHPAHAGRRVFSAGINLTHLYHGDISLLGFLLRREAGYIAKFVRGLCLEDGTGDTGDNWWPDADKPWVGAVDAFAIGGGLQILPVMDRVVAADDAWFSLPAMEEGLVPGVSNLRLLHPAGSRLTRRLIFWGHKLNARDPEAAVIVDETAPADTMDSAVERAAQHLDHPAVGANRRMLNLVEEPADLFRRYLARYAYEQARLLHSPALISTLERTWINRNRGGSR
;
A
#
# COMPACT_ATOMS: atom_id res chain seq x y z
N MET A 1 58.66 4.22 21.88
CA MET A 1 58.59 4.08 23.34
C MET A 1 57.12 3.95 23.75
N ARG A 2 56.76 2.74 24.20
CA ARG A 2 55.65 2.32 25.08
C ARG A 2 54.24 2.93 24.88
N THR A 3 53.38 2.08 24.32
CA THR A 3 51.96 1.92 24.65
C THR A 3 51.70 1.79 26.16
N PRO A 4 50.54 2.24 26.66
CA PRO A 4 49.91 1.67 27.84
C PRO A 4 48.71 0.82 27.42
N THR A 5 48.85 -0.47 27.66
CA THR A 5 47.80 -1.48 27.71
C THR A 5 46.92 -1.23 28.94
N LEU A 6 45.60 -1.17 28.78
CA LEU A 6 44.66 -1.42 29.87
C LEU A 6 43.72 -2.53 29.41
N ALA A 7 44.08 -3.75 29.80
CA ALA A 7 43.20 -4.90 29.79
C ALA A 7 42.14 -4.68 30.88
N ALA A 8 40.87 -4.64 30.48
CA ALA A 8 39.76 -4.86 31.38
C ALA A 8 39.28 -6.29 31.14
N GLU A 9 39.58 -7.17 32.09
CA GLU A 9 39.00 -8.52 32.17
C GLU A 9 37.49 -8.37 32.34
N ALA A 10 36.72 -8.90 31.38
CA ALA A 10 35.29 -9.12 31.56
C ALA A 10 35.11 -10.29 32.54
N PRO A 11 34.18 -10.22 33.51
CA PRO A 11 33.88 -11.38 34.32
C PRO A 11 33.28 -12.46 33.41
N ALA A 12 33.93 -13.63 33.39
CA ALA A 12 33.35 -14.84 32.83
C ALA A 12 32.15 -15.22 33.70
N THR A 13 30.97 -14.72 33.35
CA THR A 13 29.73 -15.33 33.80
C THR A 13 29.58 -16.64 33.06
N ASP A 14 29.94 -17.72 33.74
CA ASP A 14 29.66 -19.10 33.40
C ASP A 14 28.14 -19.36 33.56
N ALA A 15 27.34 -18.60 32.82
CA ALA A 15 25.93 -18.91 32.63
C ALA A 15 25.87 -19.93 31.50
N ALA A 16 25.42 -21.15 31.83
CA ALA A 16 25.09 -22.15 30.83
C ALA A 16 24.30 -21.48 29.69
N PRO A 17 24.65 -21.70 28.40
CA PRO A 17 23.94 -21.07 27.30
C PRO A 17 22.45 -21.38 27.45
N ALA A 18 21.63 -20.33 27.41
CA ALA A 18 20.18 -20.44 27.50
C ALA A 18 19.70 -21.60 26.61
N VAL A 19 18.84 -22.45 27.17
CA VAL A 19 18.43 -23.77 26.64
C VAL A 19 18.01 -23.75 25.15
N LEU A 20 17.68 -22.60 24.58
CA LEU A 20 17.24 -22.40 23.19
C LEU A 20 18.36 -22.29 22.13
N LEU A 21 19.60 -21.95 22.47
CA LEU A 21 20.71 -21.94 21.48
C LEU A 21 20.98 -23.33 20.88
N ARG A 22 20.53 -24.40 21.54
CA ARG A 22 20.59 -25.80 21.05
C ARG A 22 19.43 -26.20 20.14
N ALA A 23 18.38 -25.38 20.03
CA ALA A 23 17.16 -25.66 19.28
C ALA A 23 16.97 -24.79 18.03
N LEU A 24 17.90 -23.86 17.74
CA LEU A 24 17.90 -23.15 16.46
C LEU A 24 17.94 -24.18 15.33
N PRO A 25 17.14 -24.01 14.27
CA PRO A 25 17.13 -24.94 13.17
C PRO A 25 18.55 -25.00 12.58
N ALA A 26 18.92 -26.15 12.01
CA ALA A 26 20.17 -26.27 11.25
C ALA A 26 20.29 -25.14 10.21
N ARG A 27 21.48 -24.90 9.65
CA ARG A 27 21.62 -23.89 8.58
C ARG A 27 20.56 -24.12 7.48
N PRO A 28 19.98 -23.05 6.90
CA PRO A 28 19.03 -23.18 5.81
C PRO A 28 19.56 -24.12 4.71
N PRO A 29 18.73 -25.03 4.16
CA PRO A 29 19.19 -26.00 3.17
C PRO A 29 19.81 -25.32 1.94
N ALA A 30 20.72 -26.06 1.29
CA ALA A 30 21.17 -25.71 -0.06
C ALA A 30 20.03 -26.02 -1.05
N LEU A 31 19.79 -25.11 -1.98
CA LEU A 31 18.84 -25.34 -3.06
C LEU A 31 19.55 -25.96 -4.25
N THR A 32 18.91 -26.96 -4.84
CA THR A 32 19.41 -27.76 -5.96
C THR A 32 19.03 -27.18 -7.32
N GLY A 33 18.02 -26.30 -7.36
CA GLY A 33 17.40 -25.81 -8.59
C GLY A 33 16.30 -26.73 -9.13
N GLU A 34 16.13 -27.92 -8.54
CA GLU A 34 15.04 -28.83 -8.89
C GLU A 34 13.82 -28.56 -8.00
N PHE A 35 12.73 -28.05 -8.61
CA PHE A 35 11.56 -27.54 -7.89
C PHE A 35 11.00 -28.52 -6.83
N THR A 36 10.81 -29.79 -7.17
CA THR A 36 10.23 -30.78 -6.25
C THR A 36 11.11 -31.03 -5.03
N LYS A 37 12.43 -31.14 -5.23
CA LYS A 37 13.40 -31.34 -4.13
C LYS A 37 13.52 -30.10 -3.28
N ASP A 38 13.63 -28.94 -3.91
CA ASP A 38 13.75 -27.65 -3.22
C ASP A 38 12.49 -27.35 -2.41
N ARG A 39 11.30 -27.58 -2.98
CA ARG A 39 10.01 -27.44 -2.27
C ARG A 39 9.97 -28.31 -1.02
N ALA A 40 10.32 -29.60 -1.13
CA ALA A 40 10.31 -30.50 0.01
C ALA A 40 11.27 -30.06 1.13
N ALA A 41 12.50 -29.67 0.77
CA ALA A 41 13.50 -29.18 1.72
C ALA A 41 13.08 -27.86 2.39
N VAL A 42 12.55 -26.93 1.61
CA VAL A 42 12.09 -25.62 2.10
C VAL A 42 10.88 -25.78 3.00
N THR A 43 9.88 -26.57 2.62
CA THR A 43 8.69 -26.82 3.47
C THR A 43 9.09 -27.46 4.79
N ALA A 44 9.95 -28.48 4.80
CA ALA A 44 10.41 -29.10 6.04
C ALA A 44 11.16 -28.13 6.97
N TYR A 45 12.00 -27.27 6.38
CA TYR A 45 12.70 -26.24 7.12
C TYR A 45 11.75 -25.21 7.72
N LEU A 46 10.85 -24.65 6.90
CA LEU A 46 9.91 -23.61 7.32
C LEU A 46 8.92 -24.14 8.37
N ASP A 47 8.42 -25.36 8.23
CA ASP A 47 7.58 -26.02 9.25
C ASP A 47 8.29 -26.14 10.61
N THR A 48 9.58 -26.47 10.60
CA THR A 48 10.40 -26.49 11.81
C THR A 48 10.55 -25.08 12.41
N THR A 49 10.84 -24.07 11.58
CA THR A 49 10.96 -22.69 12.07
C THR A 49 9.65 -22.15 12.65
N MET A 50 8.51 -22.47 12.03
CA MET A 50 7.19 -22.05 12.51
C MET A 50 6.85 -22.66 13.85
N ARG A 51 7.15 -23.95 14.06
CA ARG A 51 6.97 -24.61 15.37
C ARG A 51 7.84 -23.98 16.45
N LEU A 52 9.11 -23.70 16.14
CA LEU A 52 10.01 -23.02 17.09
C LEU A 52 9.48 -21.64 17.50
N ILE A 53 8.92 -20.87 16.58
CA ILE A 53 8.29 -19.57 16.92
C ILE A 53 7.01 -19.77 17.73
N ALA A 54 6.17 -20.76 17.38
CA ALA A 54 4.92 -21.05 18.08
C ALA A 54 5.13 -21.57 19.51
N ASP A 55 6.25 -22.26 19.77
CA ASP A 55 6.63 -22.78 21.09
C ASP A 55 7.19 -21.67 22.02
N LEU A 56 7.53 -20.49 21.47
CA LEU A 56 7.92 -19.34 22.28
C LEU A 56 6.69 -18.68 22.93
N PRO A 57 6.85 -18.09 24.13
CA PRO A 57 5.77 -17.28 24.70
C PRO A 57 5.43 -16.09 23.78
N PRO A 58 4.26 -15.45 23.96
CA PRO A 58 3.89 -14.26 23.22
C PRO A 58 5.01 -13.22 23.22
N ARG A 59 5.17 -12.46 22.13
CA ARG A 59 6.28 -11.52 21.96
C ARG A 59 6.43 -10.55 23.14
N THR A 60 5.33 -10.15 23.76
CA THR A 60 5.27 -9.30 24.95
C THR A 60 5.93 -9.89 26.20
N GLU A 61 6.10 -11.21 26.26
CA GLU A 61 6.63 -11.96 27.39
C GLU A 61 8.06 -12.50 27.12
N ARG A 62 8.60 -12.25 25.92
CA ARG A 62 9.95 -12.68 25.56
C ARG A 62 10.98 -11.72 26.16
N ASP A 63 11.89 -12.28 26.96
CA ASP A 63 13.11 -11.59 27.39
C ASP A 63 14.02 -11.25 26.18
N PRO A 64 15.04 -10.39 26.35
CA PRO A 64 15.91 -9.98 25.25
C PRO A 64 16.61 -11.15 24.54
N ASP A 65 16.85 -12.27 25.21
CA ASP A 65 17.55 -13.42 24.63
C ASP A 65 16.59 -14.18 23.71
N ARG A 66 15.37 -14.46 24.18
CA ARG A 66 14.29 -15.07 23.38
C ARG A 66 13.88 -14.21 22.20
N GLN A 67 13.92 -12.88 22.33
CA GLN A 67 13.68 -11.98 21.19
C GLN A 67 14.79 -12.10 20.13
N ARG A 68 16.06 -12.22 20.55
CA ARG A 68 17.18 -12.45 19.62
C ARG A 68 17.09 -13.81 18.94
N ASP A 69 16.71 -14.85 19.68
CA ASP A 69 16.53 -16.19 19.12
C ASP A 69 15.39 -16.22 18.09
N ALA A 70 14.24 -15.62 18.41
CA ALA A 70 13.12 -15.49 17.45
C ALA A 70 13.54 -14.74 16.18
N ALA A 71 14.27 -13.62 16.34
CA ALA A 71 14.79 -12.86 15.20
C ALA A 71 15.73 -13.70 14.33
N ALA A 72 16.64 -14.48 14.93
CA ALA A 72 17.55 -15.36 14.18
C ALA A 72 16.81 -16.46 13.41
N VAL A 73 15.74 -17.04 14.00
CA VAL A 73 14.88 -18.02 13.31
C VAL A 73 14.18 -17.38 12.11
N HIS A 74 13.60 -16.19 12.29
CA HIS A 74 12.97 -15.45 11.20
C HIS A 74 13.95 -15.08 10.10
N ASP A 75 15.15 -14.60 10.43
CA ASP A 75 16.18 -14.23 9.45
C ASP A 75 16.61 -15.43 8.60
N GLY A 76 16.80 -16.60 9.23
CA GLY A 76 17.07 -17.85 8.53
C GLY A 76 15.93 -18.24 7.58
N ALA A 77 14.69 -18.14 8.05
CA ALA A 77 13.50 -18.45 7.25
C ALA A 77 13.29 -17.45 6.09
N HIS A 78 13.45 -16.14 6.32
CA HIS A 78 13.40 -15.10 5.28
C HIS A 78 14.49 -15.28 4.23
N THR A 79 15.72 -15.58 4.65
CA THR A 79 16.83 -15.89 3.74
C THR A 79 16.48 -17.07 2.83
N LEU A 80 15.89 -18.13 3.38
CA LEU A 80 15.49 -19.29 2.59
C LEU A 80 14.33 -18.96 1.64
N ARG A 81 13.32 -18.20 2.08
CA ARG A 81 12.20 -17.74 1.23
C ARG A 81 12.72 -16.96 0.03
N HIS A 82 13.64 -16.01 0.24
CA HIS A 82 14.26 -15.26 -0.86
C HIS A 82 14.94 -16.18 -1.87
N ARG A 83 15.78 -17.12 -1.40
CA ARG A 83 16.52 -18.04 -2.28
C ARG A 83 15.59 -18.95 -3.07
N PHE A 84 14.56 -19.50 -2.41
CA PHE A 84 13.58 -20.38 -3.04
C PHE A 84 12.80 -19.63 -4.12
N LEU A 85 12.25 -18.47 -3.78
CA LEU A 85 11.42 -17.68 -4.68
C LEU A 85 12.23 -17.04 -5.81
N ALA A 86 13.49 -16.66 -5.59
CA ALA A 86 14.36 -16.16 -6.65
C ALA A 86 14.57 -17.20 -7.77
N THR A 87 14.47 -18.49 -7.44
CA THR A 87 14.63 -19.59 -8.42
C THR A 87 13.27 -20.04 -8.97
N HIS A 88 12.23 -20.04 -8.14
CA HIS A 88 10.99 -20.79 -8.42
C HIS A 88 9.71 -19.96 -8.45
N ALA A 89 9.76 -18.63 -8.35
CA ALA A 89 8.56 -17.78 -8.26
C ALA A 89 7.54 -18.01 -9.39
N GLU A 90 8.00 -18.14 -10.65
CA GLU A 90 7.10 -18.41 -11.78
C GLU A 90 6.38 -19.76 -11.64
N ARG A 91 7.11 -20.81 -11.22
CA ARG A 91 6.53 -22.13 -11.02
C ARG A 91 5.55 -22.14 -9.84
N VAL A 92 5.91 -21.50 -8.73
CA VAL A 92 5.01 -21.32 -7.57
C VAL A 92 3.74 -20.62 -8.03
N TYR A 93 3.86 -19.47 -8.70
CA TYR A 93 2.71 -18.69 -9.13
C TYR A 93 1.82 -19.45 -10.12
N ALA A 94 2.41 -20.17 -11.09
CA ALA A 94 1.67 -21.00 -12.02
C ALA A 94 0.87 -22.11 -11.31
N GLU A 95 1.41 -22.75 -10.27
CA GLU A 95 0.64 -23.74 -9.48
C GLU A 95 -0.51 -23.10 -8.69
N LEU A 96 -0.34 -21.87 -8.19
CA LEU A 96 -1.39 -21.16 -7.44
C LEU A 96 -2.52 -20.66 -8.34
N THR A 97 -2.21 -20.35 -9.59
CA THR A 97 -3.13 -19.74 -10.57
C THR A 97 -3.62 -20.71 -11.64
N ASP A 98 -3.32 -22.00 -11.50
CA ASP A 98 -3.63 -23.03 -12.50
C ASP A 98 -3.17 -22.63 -13.92
N GLY A 99 -1.87 -22.30 -14.02
CA GLY A 99 -1.26 -21.87 -15.28
C GLY A 99 -1.73 -20.49 -15.76
N LEU A 100 -1.90 -19.53 -14.85
CA LEU A 100 -2.38 -18.16 -15.15
C LEU A 100 -3.84 -18.09 -15.64
N THR A 101 -4.66 -19.10 -15.35
CA THR A 101 -6.09 -19.11 -15.72
C THR A 101 -6.98 -18.53 -14.63
N ARG A 102 -6.55 -18.61 -13.38
CA ARG A 102 -7.24 -18.01 -12.22
C ARG A 102 -6.61 -16.67 -11.90
N THR A 103 -7.43 -15.65 -11.64
CA THR A 103 -6.99 -14.29 -11.28
C THR A 103 -7.27 -13.98 -9.81
N PRO A 104 -6.50 -14.54 -8.85
CA PRO A 104 -6.67 -14.20 -7.45
C PRO A 104 -6.19 -12.77 -7.16
N ARG A 105 -6.82 -12.11 -6.18
CA ARG A 105 -6.32 -10.85 -5.61
C ARG A 105 -5.22 -11.12 -4.57
N LEU A 106 -4.65 -10.07 -3.98
CA LEU A 106 -3.48 -10.18 -3.08
C LEU A 106 -3.74 -11.12 -1.87
N ASP A 107 -4.87 -10.95 -1.20
CA ASP A 107 -5.31 -11.74 -0.06
C ASP A 107 -5.58 -13.19 -0.43
N GLU A 108 -6.31 -13.42 -1.53
CA GLU A 108 -6.61 -14.75 -2.06
C GLU A 108 -5.34 -15.49 -2.48
N LEU A 109 -4.41 -14.81 -3.16
CA LEU A 109 -3.14 -15.39 -3.58
C LEU A 109 -2.27 -15.76 -2.37
N THR A 110 -2.26 -14.92 -1.34
CA THR A 110 -1.54 -15.21 -0.08
C THR A 110 -2.16 -16.44 0.60
N ALA A 111 -3.49 -16.54 0.66
CA ALA A 111 -4.17 -17.70 1.23
C ALA A 111 -3.91 -18.99 0.43
N LEU A 112 -3.86 -18.92 -0.90
CA LEU A 112 -3.49 -20.03 -1.76
C LEU A 112 -2.02 -20.43 -1.53
N ALA A 113 -1.10 -19.48 -1.46
CA ALA A 113 0.32 -19.72 -1.19
C ALA A 113 0.51 -20.41 0.16
N ALA A 114 -0.15 -19.95 1.23
CA ALA A 114 -0.08 -20.56 2.55
C ALA A 114 -0.56 -22.03 2.53
N ARG A 115 -1.61 -22.33 1.76
CA ARG A 115 -2.22 -23.68 1.67
C ARG A 115 -1.35 -24.64 0.86
N HIS A 116 -0.85 -24.21 -0.29
CA HIS A 116 -0.10 -25.07 -1.21
C HIS A 116 1.40 -25.14 -0.87
N PHE A 117 1.94 -24.12 -0.20
CA PHE A 117 3.34 -24.05 0.22
C PHE A 117 3.41 -23.68 1.72
N PRO A 118 3.13 -24.64 2.62
CA PRO A 118 3.14 -24.37 4.06
C PRO A 118 4.42 -23.70 4.53
N GLY A 119 4.25 -22.59 5.24
CA GLY A 119 5.32 -21.75 5.78
C GLY A 119 5.98 -20.79 4.80
N LEU A 120 5.71 -20.86 3.50
CA LEU A 120 6.23 -19.89 2.53
C LEU A 120 5.73 -18.47 2.85
N VAL A 121 4.45 -18.35 3.18
CA VAL A 121 3.79 -17.15 3.71
C VAL A 121 2.94 -17.54 4.93
N PRO A 122 2.60 -16.61 5.83
CA PRO A 122 1.69 -16.89 6.95
C PRO A 122 0.30 -17.30 6.47
N THR A 123 -0.38 -18.11 7.27
CA THR A 123 -1.80 -18.43 7.05
C THR A 123 -2.68 -17.20 7.35
N PRO A 124 -3.92 -17.15 6.80
CA PRO A 124 -4.87 -16.10 7.17
C PRO A 124 -5.13 -16.01 8.67
N ALA A 125 -5.13 -17.15 9.37
CA ALA A 125 -5.30 -17.19 10.82
C ALA A 125 -4.12 -16.55 11.57
N GLN A 126 -2.88 -16.78 11.11
CA GLN A 126 -1.70 -16.14 11.69
C GLN A 126 -1.68 -14.63 11.46
N LEU A 127 -2.05 -14.17 10.26
CA LEU A 127 -2.17 -12.74 10.00
C LEU A 127 -3.26 -12.09 10.85
N ALA A 128 -4.42 -12.74 10.99
CA ALA A 128 -5.53 -12.25 11.79
C ALA A 128 -5.24 -12.27 13.29
N ASP A 129 -4.38 -13.18 13.77
CA ASP A 129 -3.90 -13.19 15.15
C ASP A 129 -2.88 -12.07 15.38
N ASP A 130 -1.89 -11.93 14.49
CA ASP A 130 -0.86 -10.88 14.56
C ASP A 130 -1.47 -9.46 14.52
N ALA A 131 -2.53 -9.27 13.72
CA ALA A 131 -3.27 -8.02 13.63
C ALA A 131 -3.97 -7.59 14.95
N ARG A 132 -4.15 -8.50 15.92
CA ARG A 132 -4.74 -8.16 17.24
C ARG A 132 -3.75 -7.49 18.19
N HIS A 133 -2.49 -7.42 17.81
CA HIS A 133 -1.42 -6.87 18.63
C HIS A 133 -1.00 -5.49 18.16
N MET A 134 -0.68 -4.62 19.13
CA MET A 134 0.02 -3.36 18.86
C MET A 134 1.21 -3.60 17.94
N GLN A 135 1.51 -2.65 17.05
CA GLN A 135 2.52 -2.84 16.00
C GLN A 135 3.89 -3.31 16.54
N ARG A 136 4.29 -2.82 17.72
CA ARG A 136 5.55 -3.21 18.39
C ARG A 136 5.57 -4.66 18.90
N ASN A 137 4.40 -5.25 19.09
CA ASN A 137 4.18 -6.58 19.64
C ASN A 137 3.86 -7.62 18.56
N LYS A 138 3.75 -7.22 17.30
CA LYS A 138 3.60 -8.15 16.17
C LYS A 138 4.82 -9.04 16.01
N GLU A 139 4.61 -10.28 15.58
CA GLU A 139 5.67 -11.20 15.19
C GLU A 139 6.37 -10.70 13.93
N GLY A 140 5.63 -10.04 13.02
CA GLY A 140 6.16 -9.50 11.77
C GLY A 140 5.96 -10.43 10.57
N TRP A 141 4.88 -11.22 10.59
CA TRP A 141 4.57 -12.20 9.54
C TRP A 141 4.41 -11.57 8.15
N GLU A 142 4.06 -10.29 8.08
CA GLU A 142 3.88 -9.56 6.83
C GLU A 142 5.21 -9.41 6.05
N ILE A 143 6.38 -9.57 6.70
CA ILE A 143 7.68 -9.60 6.01
C ILE A 143 7.74 -10.77 5.01
N ALA A 144 7.28 -11.96 5.41
CA ALA A 144 7.24 -13.12 4.52
C ALA A 144 6.28 -12.90 3.32
N VAL A 145 5.18 -12.17 3.55
CA VAL A 145 4.26 -11.74 2.49
C VAL A 145 4.94 -10.77 1.52
N GLY A 146 5.69 -9.78 2.04
CA GLY A 146 6.48 -8.85 1.23
C GLY A 146 7.54 -9.55 0.37
N ILE A 147 8.22 -10.56 0.91
CA ILE A 147 9.17 -11.40 0.16
C ILE A 147 8.48 -12.14 -0.99
N PHE A 148 7.31 -12.71 -0.72
CA PHE A 148 6.51 -13.42 -1.72
C PHE A 148 6.08 -12.49 -2.87
N PHE A 149 5.49 -11.34 -2.55
CA PHE A 149 5.06 -10.39 -3.58
C PHE A 149 6.21 -9.74 -4.33
N GLN A 150 7.36 -9.49 -3.67
CA GLN A 150 8.56 -9.05 -4.37
C GLN A 150 8.94 -10.03 -5.47
N ALA A 151 8.95 -11.33 -5.17
CA ALA A 151 9.34 -12.35 -6.14
C ALA A 151 8.31 -12.52 -7.26
N VAL A 152 7.01 -12.58 -6.91
CA VAL A 152 5.91 -12.68 -7.89
C VAL A 152 5.92 -11.49 -8.84
N LEU A 153 6.02 -10.27 -8.31
CA LEU A 153 6.04 -9.05 -9.13
C LEU A 153 7.34 -8.91 -9.92
N SER A 154 8.47 -9.48 -9.46
CA SER A 154 9.74 -9.47 -10.20
C SER A 154 9.70 -10.38 -11.44
N ALA A 155 8.93 -11.46 -11.40
CA ALA A 155 8.71 -12.33 -12.56
C ALA A 155 7.72 -11.67 -13.56
N PRO A 156 8.11 -11.39 -14.82
CA PRO A 156 7.29 -10.61 -15.75
C PRO A 156 5.89 -11.21 -15.98
N ALA A 157 5.79 -12.49 -16.32
CA ALA A 157 4.50 -13.13 -16.60
C ALA A 157 3.58 -13.15 -15.37
N ALA A 158 4.11 -13.59 -14.22
CA ALA A 158 3.36 -13.66 -12.96
C ALA A 158 2.95 -12.28 -12.45
N GLY A 159 3.87 -11.30 -12.48
CA GLY A 159 3.63 -9.95 -12.02
C GLY A 159 2.61 -9.21 -12.89
N ASN A 160 2.72 -9.30 -14.21
CA ASN A 160 1.75 -8.70 -15.13
C ASN A 160 0.35 -9.32 -14.93
N HIS A 161 0.28 -10.64 -14.79
CA HIS A 161 -0.98 -11.34 -14.53
C HIS A 161 -1.60 -10.93 -13.18
N LEU A 162 -0.81 -10.83 -12.10
CA LEU A 162 -1.29 -10.35 -10.80
C LEU A 162 -1.80 -8.90 -10.87
N LEU A 163 -1.08 -8.00 -11.54
CA LEU A 163 -1.52 -6.61 -11.68
C LEU A 163 -2.83 -6.51 -12.47
N ARG A 164 -3.00 -7.32 -13.53
CA ARG A 164 -4.29 -7.41 -14.25
C ARG A 164 -5.42 -7.90 -13.36
N SER A 165 -5.15 -8.91 -12.53
CA SER A 165 -6.10 -9.39 -11.53
C SER A 165 -6.54 -8.28 -10.58
N MET A 166 -5.60 -7.42 -10.15
CA MET A 166 -5.90 -6.29 -9.27
C MET A 166 -6.71 -5.17 -9.94
N LEU A 167 -6.57 -5.00 -11.26
CA LEU A 167 -7.38 -4.08 -12.07
C LEU A 167 -8.79 -4.60 -12.36
N ARG A 168 -9.12 -5.84 -11.97
CA ARG A 168 -10.50 -6.33 -12.09
C ARG A 168 -11.42 -5.62 -11.09
N PRO A 169 -12.72 -5.45 -11.41
CA PRO A 169 -13.68 -4.89 -10.48
C PRO A 169 -13.83 -5.77 -9.25
N THR A 170 -13.88 -5.15 -8.08
CA THR A 170 -14.11 -5.80 -6.80
C THR A 170 -15.51 -6.42 -6.72
N THR A 171 -15.64 -7.49 -5.95
CA THR A 171 -16.93 -8.14 -5.68
C THR A 171 -17.93 -7.16 -5.05
N ARG A 172 -17.47 -6.28 -4.16
CA ARG A 172 -18.30 -5.26 -3.52
C ARG A 172 -18.87 -4.27 -4.53
N ALA A 173 -18.08 -3.79 -5.48
CA ALA A 173 -18.55 -2.90 -6.53
C ALA A 173 -19.57 -3.59 -7.45
N ARG A 174 -19.31 -4.84 -7.84
CA ARG A 174 -20.25 -5.64 -8.66
C ARG A 174 -21.61 -5.80 -7.97
N ALA A 175 -21.60 -6.06 -6.67
CA ALA A 175 -22.83 -6.19 -5.89
C ALA A 175 -23.64 -4.88 -5.80
N ALA A 176 -22.95 -3.73 -5.74
CA ALA A 176 -23.58 -2.40 -5.64
C ALA A 176 -23.94 -1.77 -6.99
N LEU A 177 -23.43 -2.30 -8.12
CA LEU A 177 -23.49 -1.66 -9.43
C LEU A 177 -24.92 -1.37 -9.91
N LEU A 178 -25.83 -2.34 -9.79
CA LEU A 178 -27.19 -2.19 -10.30
C LEU A 178 -27.94 -1.06 -9.57
N ASP A 179 -27.80 -1.01 -8.24
CA ASP A 179 -28.41 0.05 -7.43
C ASP A 179 -27.82 1.41 -7.76
N TYR A 180 -26.49 1.50 -7.88
CA TYR A 180 -25.81 2.73 -8.30
C TYR A 180 -26.22 3.21 -9.69
N GLN A 181 -26.41 2.30 -10.65
CA GLN A 181 -26.87 2.65 -11.99
C GLN A 181 -28.28 3.25 -11.96
N LEU A 182 -29.19 2.66 -11.18
CA LEU A 182 -30.58 3.10 -11.06
C LEU A 182 -30.72 4.43 -10.31
N THR A 183 -30.00 4.59 -9.20
CA THR A 183 -30.19 5.73 -8.28
C THR A 183 -29.21 6.88 -8.55
N GLY A 184 -28.09 6.59 -9.20
CA GLY A 184 -26.97 7.52 -9.33
C GLY A 184 -26.22 7.74 -8.02
N ARG A 185 -26.44 6.94 -6.97
CA ARG A 185 -25.78 7.10 -5.68
C ARG A 185 -25.44 5.75 -5.04
N ALA A 186 -24.27 5.67 -4.42
CA ALA A 186 -23.86 4.52 -3.61
C ALA A 186 -23.22 4.99 -2.30
N ASP A 187 -23.73 4.49 -1.18
CA ASP A 187 -23.12 4.67 0.15
C ASP A 187 -22.19 3.49 0.44
N LEU A 188 -20.92 3.79 0.70
CA LEU A 188 -19.86 2.81 0.93
C LEU A 188 -19.37 2.84 2.39
N GLY A 189 -20.14 3.43 3.30
CA GLY A 189 -19.80 3.61 4.71
C GLY A 189 -19.02 4.92 4.90
N ILE A 190 -17.69 4.86 4.79
CA ILE A 190 -16.82 6.04 4.93
C ILE A 190 -16.52 6.72 3.59
N ALA A 191 -17.18 6.33 2.51
CA ALA A 191 -17.13 7.02 1.23
C ALA A 191 -18.50 6.99 0.56
N THR A 192 -18.73 7.90 -0.37
CA THR A 192 -19.96 7.94 -1.15
C THR A 192 -19.64 8.24 -2.60
N VAL A 193 -20.36 7.59 -3.53
CA VAL A 193 -20.36 7.95 -4.95
C VAL A 193 -21.70 8.59 -5.29
N THR A 194 -21.69 9.75 -5.94
CA THR A 194 -22.91 10.40 -6.47
C THR A 194 -22.68 10.90 -7.90
N ARG A 195 -23.50 10.44 -8.84
CA ARG A 195 -23.50 10.85 -10.24
C ARG A 195 -24.47 12.01 -10.49
N ARG A 196 -24.00 13.04 -11.18
CA ARG A 196 -24.79 14.20 -11.63
C ARG A 196 -24.31 14.60 -13.02
N ASP A 197 -25.21 14.63 -13.99
CA ASP A 197 -24.92 15.10 -15.37
C ASP A 197 -23.65 14.47 -15.99
N GLY A 198 -23.46 13.16 -15.81
CA GLY A 198 -22.28 12.45 -16.33
C GLY A 198 -21.04 12.50 -15.44
N ILE A 199 -21.03 13.33 -14.40
CA ILE A 199 -19.89 13.48 -13.47
C ILE A 199 -20.17 12.69 -12.20
N ALA A 200 -19.25 11.82 -11.80
CA ALA A 200 -19.38 10.99 -10.61
C ALA A 200 -18.43 11.45 -9.50
N HIS A 201 -19.00 11.97 -8.42
CA HIS A 201 -18.27 12.43 -7.24
C HIS A 201 -18.07 11.29 -6.26
N LEU A 202 -16.83 10.84 -6.11
CA LEU A 202 -16.36 9.97 -5.04
C LEU A 202 -15.85 10.85 -3.89
N GLU A 203 -16.64 10.91 -2.82
CA GLU A 203 -16.34 11.69 -1.62
C GLU A 203 -15.92 10.77 -0.48
N LEU A 204 -14.73 10.99 0.09
CA LEU A 204 -14.28 10.29 1.30
C LEU A 204 -14.77 11.04 2.55
N CYS A 205 -15.38 10.31 3.48
CA CYS A 205 -15.99 10.80 4.70
C CYS A 205 -15.57 9.91 5.90
N ASN A 206 -14.27 9.84 6.17
CA ASN A 206 -13.74 9.29 7.42
C ASN A 206 -13.59 10.43 8.44
N ASP A 207 -14.74 10.92 8.90
CA ASP A 207 -14.90 12.12 9.74
C ASP A 207 -14.09 12.07 11.04
N GLU A 208 -14.01 10.90 11.68
CA GLU A 208 -13.31 10.71 12.95
C GLU A 208 -11.81 11.03 12.83
N PHE A 209 -11.24 10.84 11.64
CA PHE A 209 -9.80 10.94 11.41
C PHE A 209 -9.41 11.92 10.29
N LEU A 210 -10.28 12.89 9.94
CA LEU A 210 -9.98 13.88 8.90
C LEU A 210 -9.55 13.24 7.58
N ASN A 211 -10.25 12.18 7.17
CA ASN A 211 -9.91 11.41 5.98
C ASN A 211 -8.50 10.77 6.03
N ALA A 212 -8.01 10.44 7.23
CA ALA A 212 -6.86 9.56 7.36
C ALA A 212 -7.22 8.18 6.81
N GLU A 213 -6.31 7.61 6.03
CA GLU A 213 -6.52 6.37 5.31
C GLU A 213 -6.14 5.16 6.17
N ASP A 214 -6.99 4.15 6.13
CA ASP A 214 -6.81 2.81 6.68
C ASP A 214 -7.35 1.75 5.69
N ASP A 215 -7.32 0.48 6.07
CA ASP A 215 -7.81 -0.63 5.24
C ASP A 215 -9.25 -0.41 4.74
N ALA A 216 -10.13 0.16 5.59
CA ALA A 216 -11.52 0.45 5.22
C ALA A 216 -11.61 1.57 4.18
N ALA A 217 -10.78 2.61 4.31
CA ALA A 217 -10.74 3.71 3.35
C ALA A 217 -10.29 3.22 1.97
N VAL A 218 -9.28 2.34 1.93
CA VAL A 218 -8.80 1.73 0.68
C VAL A 218 -9.88 0.88 0.03
N GLU A 219 -10.62 0.08 0.80
CA GLU A 219 -11.73 -0.71 0.25
C GLU A 219 -12.85 0.16 -0.31
N ALA A 220 -13.24 1.22 0.43
CA ALA A 220 -14.31 2.12 0.02
C ALA A 220 -13.92 2.92 -1.24
N LEU A 221 -12.70 3.45 -1.30
CA LEU A 221 -12.17 4.15 -2.47
C LEU A 221 -12.05 3.24 -3.69
N GLU A 222 -11.59 2.00 -3.51
CA GLU A 222 -11.53 1.03 -4.62
C GLU A 222 -12.91 0.65 -5.13
N THR A 223 -13.86 0.41 -4.22
CA THR A 223 -15.25 0.12 -4.59
C THR A 223 -15.87 1.29 -5.34
N GLY A 224 -15.64 2.52 -4.87
CA GLY A 224 -16.15 3.73 -5.53
C GLY A 224 -15.53 3.96 -6.90
N CYS A 225 -14.21 3.80 -7.02
CA CYS A 225 -13.50 3.85 -8.29
C CYS A 225 -14.07 2.85 -9.31
N ASP A 226 -14.28 1.60 -8.89
CA ASP A 226 -14.86 0.55 -9.73
C ASP A 226 -16.28 0.92 -10.20
N LEU A 227 -17.14 1.43 -9.30
CA LEU A 227 -18.50 1.85 -9.66
C LEU A 227 -18.49 2.97 -10.69
N VAL A 228 -17.63 3.99 -10.50
CA VAL A 228 -17.47 5.08 -11.47
C VAL A 228 -17.02 4.54 -12.81
N LEU A 229 -16.04 3.63 -12.85
CA LEU A 229 -15.50 3.09 -14.10
C LEU A 229 -16.49 2.15 -14.82
N LEU A 230 -17.25 1.34 -14.08
CA LEU A 230 -18.23 0.39 -14.62
C LEU A 230 -19.51 1.05 -15.16
N ASP A 231 -19.93 2.18 -14.61
CA ASP A 231 -21.20 2.79 -14.96
C ASP A 231 -21.12 3.57 -16.29
N PRO A 232 -21.79 3.15 -17.38
CA PRO A 232 -21.71 3.84 -18.67
C PRO A 232 -22.25 5.28 -18.62
N ALA A 233 -23.08 5.63 -17.63
CA ALA A 233 -23.59 6.99 -17.47
C ALA A 233 -22.62 7.94 -16.76
N SER A 234 -21.54 7.42 -16.17
CA SER A 234 -20.45 8.24 -15.62
C SER A 234 -19.40 8.42 -16.71
N HIS A 235 -19.03 9.64 -17.04
CA HIS A 235 -18.01 9.97 -18.04
C HIS A 235 -16.71 10.45 -17.39
N VAL A 236 -16.82 11.18 -16.27
CA VAL A 236 -15.70 11.76 -15.53
C VAL A 236 -15.85 11.46 -14.04
N GLY A 237 -14.76 11.06 -13.38
CA GLY A 237 -14.71 10.90 -11.92
C GLY A 237 -14.18 12.15 -11.22
N VAL A 238 -14.67 12.43 -10.02
CA VAL A 238 -14.14 13.48 -9.14
C VAL A 238 -13.83 12.85 -7.78
N LEU A 239 -12.58 12.89 -7.34
CA LEU A 239 -12.19 12.51 -5.98
C LEU A 239 -12.08 13.76 -5.11
N ARG A 240 -12.85 13.80 -4.01
CA ARG A 240 -12.84 14.93 -3.07
C ARG A 240 -13.05 14.49 -1.63
N GLY A 241 -12.62 15.30 -0.68
CA GLY A 241 -12.98 15.12 0.73
C GLY A 241 -14.38 15.65 1.03
N ALA A 242 -15.16 14.89 1.81
CA ALA A 242 -16.45 15.36 2.33
C ALA A 242 -16.27 16.48 3.37
N ALA A 243 -17.36 17.20 3.64
CA ALA A 243 -17.40 18.17 4.73
C ALA A 243 -17.28 17.45 6.07
N GLN A 244 -16.39 17.93 6.94
CA GLN A 244 -16.03 17.26 8.18
C GLN A 244 -16.95 17.66 9.34
N THR A 245 -17.22 16.70 10.21
CA THR A 245 -17.90 16.94 11.50
C THR A 245 -16.92 17.13 12.68
N HIS A 246 -15.64 16.77 12.51
CA HIS A 246 -14.62 16.95 13.54
C HIS A 246 -14.49 18.42 13.98
N PRO A 247 -14.45 18.74 15.30
CA PRO A 247 -14.53 20.12 15.80
C PRO A 247 -13.52 21.11 15.19
N ALA A 248 -12.29 20.67 14.92
CA ALA A 248 -11.24 21.51 14.34
C ALA A 248 -11.51 21.92 12.87
N HIS A 249 -12.39 21.21 12.17
CA HIS A 249 -12.70 21.41 10.75
C HIS A 249 -14.21 21.38 10.46
N ALA A 250 -15.05 21.64 11.47
CA ALA A 250 -16.49 21.52 11.36
C ALA A 250 -17.04 22.37 10.20
N GLY A 251 -17.77 21.72 9.28
CA GLY A 251 -18.35 22.35 8.10
C GLY A 251 -17.36 22.67 6.97
N ARG A 252 -16.06 22.44 7.17
CA ARG A 252 -15.04 22.54 6.11
C ARG A 252 -14.80 21.17 5.49
N ARG A 253 -14.56 21.14 4.18
CA ARG A 253 -14.06 19.95 3.50
C ARG A 253 -12.57 19.75 3.81
N VAL A 254 -12.15 18.49 3.91
CA VAL A 254 -10.74 18.10 4.11
C VAL A 254 -10.43 16.94 3.18
N PHE A 255 -9.43 17.08 2.32
CA PHE A 255 -9.10 16.03 1.36
C PHE A 255 -8.55 14.77 2.03
N SER A 256 -7.37 14.83 2.68
CA SER A 256 -6.82 13.67 3.40
C SER A 256 -5.68 14.04 4.35
N ALA A 257 -5.73 13.49 5.55
CA ALA A 257 -4.69 13.59 6.57
C ALA A 257 -3.55 12.55 6.44
N GLY A 258 -3.52 11.77 5.35
CA GLY A 258 -2.52 10.72 5.14
C GLY A 258 -2.86 9.42 5.86
N ILE A 259 -1.86 8.62 6.21
CA ILE A 259 -2.10 7.33 6.88
C ILE A 259 -2.63 7.52 8.30
N ASN A 260 -3.58 6.68 8.73
CA ASN A 260 -4.05 6.70 10.11
C ASN A 260 -2.96 6.18 11.07
N LEU A 261 -2.21 7.11 11.67
CA LEU A 261 -1.12 6.81 12.60
C LEU A 261 -1.59 6.12 13.89
N THR A 262 -2.85 6.32 14.29
CA THR A 262 -3.43 5.64 15.46
C THR A 262 -3.63 4.15 15.14
N HIS A 263 -4.26 3.85 14.01
CA HIS A 263 -4.42 2.48 13.52
C HIS A 263 -3.05 1.83 13.28
N LEU A 264 -2.08 2.56 12.71
CA LEU A 264 -0.72 2.05 12.53
C LEU A 264 -0.04 1.73 13.88
N TYR A 265 -0.23 2.54 14.92
CA TYR A 265 0.30 2.27 16.26
C TYR A 265 -0.32 1.00 16.87
N HIS A 266 -1.63 0.83 16.70
CA HIS A 266 -2.39 -0.32 17.20
C HIS A 266 -2.23 -1.60 16.38
N GLY A 267 -1.62 -1.51 15.20
CA GLY A 267 -1.37 -2.66 14.34
C GLY A 267 -2.49 -2.93 13.31
N ASP A 268 -3.40 -1.99 13.12
CA ASP A 268 -4.58 -2.16 12.27
C ASP A 268 -4.33 -1.81 10.79
N ILE A 269 -3.17 -1.22 10.46
CA ILE A 269 -2.74 -1.02 9.07
C ILE A 269 -2.06 -2.30 8.57
N SER A 270 -2.60 -2.88 7.50
CA SER A 270 -2.05 -4.10 6.91
C SER A 270 -1.24 -3.84 5.63
N LEU A 271 -0.24 -4.70 5.38
CA LEU A 271 0.49 -4.73 4.12
C LEU A 271 -0.45 -5.05 2.96
N LEU A 272 -1.36 -6.02 3.15
CA LEU A 272 -2.22 -6.54 2.07
C LEU A 272 -3.44 -5.67 1.79
N GLY A 273 -4.19 -5.30 2.81
CA GLY A 273 -5.44 -4.55 2.72
C GLY A 273 -5.24 -3.04 2.53
N PHE A 274 -4.08 -2.51 2.96
CA PHE A 274 -3.77 -1.09 2.81
C PHE A 274 -2.61 -0.84 1.85
N LEU A 275 -1.37 -1.14 2.27
CA LEU A 275 -0.15 -0.66 1.60
C LEU A 275 -0.03 -1.13 0.16
N LEU A 276 -0.20 -2.42 -0.11
CA LEU A 276 -0.14 -2.96 -1.47
C LEU A 276 -1.45 -2.80 -2.24
N ARG A 277 -2.60 -3.00 -1.57
CA ARG A 277 -3.91 -2.91 -2.23
C ARG A 277 -4.21 -1.52 -2.76
N ARG A 278 -3.85 -0.44 -2.05
CA ARG A 278 -4.08 0.91 -2.58
C ARG A 278 -3.32 1.16 -3.88
N GLU A 279 -2.05 0.76 -3.92
CA GLU A 279 -1.17 0.99 -5.07
C GLU A 279 -1.53 0.13 -6.27
N ALA A 280 -1.80 -1.16 -6.05
CA ALA A 280 -2.15 -2.10 -7.11
C ALA A 280 -3.64 -2.06 -7.50
N GLY A 281 -4.50 -1.54 -6.63
CA GLY A 281 -5.94 -1.43 -6.80
C GLY A 281 -6.33 -0.05 -7.31
N TYR A 282 -7.04 0.73 -6.49
CA TYR A 282 -7.72 1.95 -6.94
C TYR A 282 -6.78 3.01 -7.53
N ILE A 283 -5.56 3.16 -7.02
CA ILE A 283 -4.61 4.13 -7.58
C ILE A 283 -4.14 3.67 -8.96
N ALA A 284 -3.85 2.37 -9.13
CA ALA A 284 -3.56 1.83 -10.46
C ALA A 284 -4.77 1.94 -11.40
N LYS A 285 -6.00 1.78 -10.90
CA LYS A 285 -7.25 1.93 -11.67
C LYS A 285 -7.54 3.39 -12.06
N PHE A 286 -7.06 4.40 -11.32
CA PHE A 286 -7.10 5.77 -11.82
C PHE A 286 -6.25 5.94 -13.09
N VAL A 287 -5.05 5.36 -13.12
CA VAL A 287 -4.15 5.43 -14.28
C VAL A 287 -4.62 4.52 -15.42
N ARG A 288 -5.09 3.32 -15.07
CA ARG A 288 -5.25 2.19 -15.99
C ARG A 288 -6.70 1.73 -16.12
N GLY A 289 -7.69 2.31 -15.45
CA GLY A 289 -9.04 1.78 -15.54
C GLY A 289 -9.16 0.29 -15.15
N LEU A 290 -10.15 -0.39 -15.71
CA LEU A 290 -10.51 -1.78 -15.39
C LEU A 290 -10.08 -2.79 -16.46
N CYS A 291 -9.80 -3.99 -15.99
CA CYS A 291 -9.67 -5.21 -16.79
C CYS A 291 -10.92 -6.09 -16.57
N LEU A 292 -11.70 -6.34 -17.61
CA LEU A 292 -12.95 -7.11 -17.56
C LEU A 292 -12.74 -8.51 -18.13
N GLU A 293 -13.51 -9.50 -17.64
CA GLU A 293 -13.35 -10.92 -18.04
C GLU A 293 -13.66 -11.17 -19.52
N ASP A 294 -14.64 -10.45 -20.06
CA ASP A 294 -15.08 -10.55 -21.46
C ASP A 294 -14.42 -9.49 -22.35
N GLY A 295 -13.38 -8.82 -21.84
CA GLY A 295 -12.67 -7.72 -22.47
C GLY A 295 -11.77 -8.16 -23.63
N THR A 296 -11.50 -7.24 -24.57
CA THR A 296 -10.52 -7.46 -25.66
C THR A 296 -9.07 -7.21 -25.19
N GLY A 297 -8.87 -6.86 -23.92
CA GLY A 297 -7.60 -6.38 -23.34
C GLY A 297 -6.45 -7.38 -23.27
N ASP A 298 -6.60 -8.61 -23.77
CA ASP A 298 -5.51 -9.59 -23.83
C ASP A 298 -4.78 -9.56 -25.18
N THR A 299 -3.83 -8.63 -25.33
CA THR A 299 -2.91 -8.60 -26.48
C THR A 299 -1.45 -8.85 -26.11
N GLY A 300 -1.16 -9.57 -25.01
CA GLY A 300 0.21 -9.83 -24.59
C GLY A 300 0.83 -8.68 -23.79
N ASP A 301 2.04 -8.20 -24.13
CA ASP A 301 2.80 -7.22 -23.31
C ASP A 301 2.23 -5.80 -23.31
N ASN A 302 1.32 -5.49 -24.23
CA ASN A 302 0.65 -4.19 -24.32
C ASN A 302 -0.74 -4.30 -23.71
N TRP A 303 -0.87 -3.76 -22.49
CA TRP A 303 -2.13 -3.66 -21.77
C TRP A 303 -2.99 -2.51 -22.35
N TRP A 304 -4.30 -2.75 -22.51
CA TRP A 304 -5.31 -1.76 -22.89
C TRP A 304 -6.54 -1.89 -21.97
N PRO A 305 -7.12 -0.78 -21.46
CA PRO A 305 -8.27 -0.86 -20.55
C PRO A 305 -9.55 -1.24 -21.29
N ASP A 306 -10.39 -2.03 -20.63
CA ASP A 306 -11.76 -2.29 -21.10
C ASP A 306 -12.72 -1.17 -20.68
N ALA A 307 -12.41 -0.48 -19.57
CA ALA A 307 -13.13 0.71 -19.11
C ALA A 307 -12.19 1.68 -18.40
N ASP A 308 -12.05 2.90 -18.91
CA ASP A 308 -11.26 3.98 -18.32
C ASP A 308 -12.00 5.32 -18.43
N LYS A 309 -11.73 6.23 -17.50
CA LYS A 309 -12.36 7.56 -17.43
C LYS A 309 -11.37 8.58 -16.87
N PRO A 310 -11.41 9.86 -17.30
CA PRO A 310 -10.67 10.93 -16.66
C PRO A 310 -11.13 11.19 -15.22
N TRP A 311 -10.21 11.67 -14.38
CA TRP A 311 -10.40 11.92 -12.95
C TRP A 311 -9.88 13.31 -12.55
N VAL A 312 -10.72 14.05 -11.82
CA VAL A 312 -10.35 15.31 -11.16
C VAL A 312 -10.06 15.05 -9.69
N GLY A 313 -8.90 15.49 -9.19
CA GLY A 313 -8.61 15.57 -7.76
C GLY A 313 -8.96 16.96 -7.21
N ALA A 314 -9.87 17.05 -6.26
CA ALA A 314 -10.28 18.31 -5.65
C ALA A 314 -9.80 18.41 -4.20
N VAL A 315 -8.86 19.32 -3.92
CA VAL A 315 -8.17 19.40 -2.63
C VAL A 315 -8.65 20.59 -1.82
N ASP A 316 -9.44 20.30 -0.80
CA ASP A 316 -9.79 21.24 0.27
C ASP A 316 -8.87 21.04 1.48
N ALA A 317 -8.46 22.15 2.10
CA ALA A 317 -7.62 22.25 3.30
C ALA A 317 -6.21 21.65 3.18
N PHE A 318 -6.06 20.34 2.94
CA PHE A 318 -4.75 19.71 2.80
C PHE A 318 -4.79 18.30 2.20
N ALA A 319 -3.69 17.94 1.52
CA ALA A 319 -3.39 16.57 1.13
C ALA A 319 -2.04 16.15 1.72
N ILE A 320 -2.08 15.29 2.74
CA ILE A 320 -0.91 14.83 3.49
C ILE A 320 -0.65 13.36 3.17
N GLY A 321 0.62 12.96 3.09
CA GLY A 321 1.02 11.56 3.01
C GLY A 321 0.37 10.85 1.83
N GLY A 322 -0.44 9.82 2.10
CA GLY A 322 -1.16 9.07 1.07
C GLY A 322 -2.16 9.88 0.25
N GLY A 323 -2.71 10.97 0.80
CA GLY A 323 -3.53 11.93 0.04
C GLY A 323 -2.75 12.61 -1.09
N LEU A 324 -1.55 13.12 -0.78
CA LEU A 324 -0.68 13.71 -1.81
C LEU A 324 -0.21 12.66 -2.82
N GLN A 325 -0.06 11.39 -2.43
CA GLN A 325 0.34 10.31 -3.33
C GLN A 325 -0.70 10.00 -4.42
N ILE A 326 -1.97 10.40 -4.23
CA ILE A 326 -3.05 10.20 -5.21
C ILE A 326 -3.02 11.27 -6.31
N LEU A 327 -2.61 12.50 -5.99
CA LEU A 327 -2.71 13.63 -6.93
C LEU A 327 -1.93 13.45 -8.24
N PRO A 328 -0.71 12.86 -8.25
CA PRO A 328 0.04 12.63 -9.49
C PRO A 328 -0.62 11.67 -10.49
N VAL A 329 -1.71 10.98 -10.13
CA VAL A 329 -2.44 10.10 -11.05
C VAL A 329 -3.80 10.67 -11.51
N MET A 330 -4.12 11.89 -11.08
CA MET A 330 -5.31 12.63 -11.54
C MET A 330 -5.00 13.34 -12.87
N ASP A 331 -5.98 13.48 -13.76
CA ASP A 331 -5.81 14.21 -15.02
C ASP A 331 -5.93 15.73 -14.83
N ARG A 332 -6.55 16.14 -13.73
CA ARG A 332 -6.67 17.55 -13.34
C ARG A 332 -6.72 17.68 -11.82
N VAL A 333 -5.98 18.62 -11.25
CA VAL A 333 -6.02 18.92 -9.81
C VAL A 333 -6.49 20.35 -9.51
N VAL A 334 -7.65 20.48 -8.88
CA VAL A 334 -8.17 21.77 -8.41
C VAL A 334 -7.94 21.86 -6.90
N ALA A 335 -7.31 22.92 -6.42
CA ALA A 335 -7.02 23.11 -5.01
C ALA A 335 -7.62 24.40 -4.45
N ALA A 336 -8.04 24.38 -3.19
CA ALA A 336 -8.41 25.62 -2.50
C ALA A 336 -7.17 26.53 -2.34
N ASP A 337 -7.38 27.84 -2.41
CA ASP A 337 -6.31 28.84 -2.26
C ASP A 337 -5.50 28.69 -0.96
N ASP A 338 -6.14 28.20 0.11
CA ASP A 338 -5.53 27.96 1.41
C ASP A 338 -5.10 26.50 1.64
N ALA A 339 -5.17 25.65 0.60
CA ALA A 339 -4.74 24.27 0.69
C ALA A 339 -3.22 24.13 0.74
N TRP A 340 -2.75 23.06 1.38
CA TRP A 340 -1.32 22.73 1.41
C TRP A 340 -1.06 21.22 1.31
N PHE A 341 0.17 20.86 0.96
CA PHE A 341 0.57 19.51 0.58
C PHE A 341 1.87 19.12 1.29
N SER A 342 1.97 17.87 1.77
CA SER A 342 3.22 17.34 2.33
C SER A 342 3.34 15.81 2.23
N LEU A 343 4.59 15.33 2.20
CA LEU A 343 4.92 13.91 2.39
C LEU A 343 5.73 13.75 3.68
N PRO A 344 5.10 13.47 4.84
CA PRO A 344 5.81 13.31 6.10
C PRO A 344 6.49 11.94 6.23
N ALA A 345 7.07 11.40 5.14
CA ALA A 345 7.62 10.05 5.07
C ALA A 345 8.71 9.77 6.12
N MET A 346 9.52 10.78 6.47
CA MET A 346 10.53 10.67 7.53
C MET A 346 9.93 10.59 8.93
N GLU A 347 8.77 11.20 9.15
CA GLU A 347 8.01 11.12 10.41
C GLU A 347 7.20 9.82 10.47
N GLU A 348 6.73 9.33 9.32
CA GLU A 348 5.99 8.06 9.21
C GLU A 348 6.93 6.85 9.23
N GLY A 349 8.20 6.98 8.86
CA GLY A 349 9.16 5.87 8.82
C GLY A 349 8.89 4.83 7.73
N LEU A 350 8.11 5.20 6.71
CA LEU A 350 7.63 4.33 5.63
C LEU A 350 8.03 4.90 4.25
N VAL A 351 7.99 4.07 3.20
CA VAL A 351 8.04 4.60 1.82
C VAL A 351 6.68 5.25 1.53
N PRO A 352 6.64 6.48 0.97
CA PRO A 352 5.39 7.16 0.62
C PRO A 352 4.80 6.58 -0.67
N GLY A 353 4.42 5.30 -0.62
CA GLY A 353 3.81 4.57 -1.73
C GLY A 353 4.65 4.63 -3.00
N VAL A 354 4.02 5.03 -4.09
CA VAL A 354 4.64 5.16 -5.42
C VAL A 354 5.06 6.61 -5.72
N SER A 355 5.02 7.54 -4.75
CA SER A 355 5.46 8.92 -4.96
C SER A 355 6.92 9.06 -5.35
N ASN A 356 7.80 8.16 -4.89
CA ASN A 356 9.21 8.18 -5.29
C ASN A 356 9.39 7.96 -6.81
N LEU A 357 8.43 7.30 -7.45
CA LEU A 357 8.34 7.15 -8.90
C LEU A 357 7.60 8.34 -9.53
N ARG A 358 6.38 8.61 -9.06
CA ARG A 358 5.43 9.50 -9.73
C ARG A 358 5.71 10.98 -9.59
N LEU A 359 6.33 11.44 -8.50
CA LEU A 359 6.68 12.85 -8.35
C LEU A 359 7.95 13.24 -9.12
N LEU A 360 8.79 12.27 -9.49
CA LEU A 360 10.02 12.59 -10.23
C LEU A 360 9.75 13.19 -11.61
N HIS A 361 8.66 12.79 -12.27
CA HIS A 361 8.30 13.29 -13.59
C HIS A 361 7.85 14.76 -13.53
N PRO A 362 6.81 15.16 -12.78
CA PRO A 362 6.36 16.54 -12.75
C PRO A 362 7.21 17.47 -11.87
N ALA A 363 7.67 17.01 -10.70
CA ALA A 363 8.37 17.85 -9.73
C ALA A 363 9.90 17.85 -9.92
N GLY A 364 10.42 16.89 -10.67
CA GLY A 364 11.85 16.67 -10.81
C GLY A 364 12.54 16.19 -9.52
N SER A 365 13.82 15.89 -9.68
CA SER A 365 14.67 15.24 -8.68
C SER A 365 14.84 16.04 -7.37
N ARG A 366 14.89 17.37 -7.45
CA ARG A 366 15.18 18.25 -6.30
C ARG A 366 13.96 18.49 -5.43
N LEU A 367 12.82 18.86 -6.03
CA LEU A 367 11.60 19.10 -5.28
C LEU A 367 11.07 17.80 -4.66
N THR A 368 11.11 16.70 -5.40
CA THR A 368 10.75 15.37 -4.85
C THR A 368 11.53 15.02 -3.58
N ARG A 369 12.85 15.26 -3.56
CA ARG A 369 13.67 15.02 -2.35
C ARG A 369 13.36 16.00 -1.21
N ARG A 370 13.07 17.27 -1.51
CA ARG A 370 12.63 18.23 -0.49
C ARG A 370 11.32 17.78 0.16
N LEU A 371 10.36 17.31 -0.65
CA LEU A 371 9.08 16.79 -0.17
C LEU A 371 9.27 15.55 0.70
N ILE A 372 9.94 14.53 0.17
CA ILE A 372 10.04 13.22 0.83
C ILE A 372 10.98 13.26 2.02
N PHE A 373 12.17 13.83 1.85
CA PHE A 373 13.20 13.71 2.86
C PHE A 373 13.20 14.86 3.85
N TRP A 374 12.97 16.11 3.41
CA TRP A 374 13.05 17.27 4.30
C TRP A 374 11.68 17.75 4.81
N GLY A 375 10.60 17.00 4.52
CA GLY A 375 9.25 17.34 4.97
C GLY A 375 8.75 18.70 4.46
N HIS A 376 9.25 19.14 3.29
CA HIS A 376 8.88 20.42 2.71
C HIS A 376 7.37 20.49 2.48
N LYS A 377 6.74 21.60 2.90
CA LYS A 377 5.32 21.86 2.70
C LYS A 377 5.12 22.78 1.51
N LEU A 378 4.19 22.43 0.63
CA LEU A 378 3.78 23.27 -0.49
C LEU A 378 2.45 23.91 -0.17
N ASN A 379 2.31 25.22 -0.35
CA ASN A 379 1.00 25.86 -0.34
C ASN A 379 0.47 25.93 -1.77
N ALA A 380 -0.84 25.82 -1.96
CA ALA A 380 -1.45 25.77 -3.30
C ALA A 380 -1.10 26.96 -4.20
N ARG A 381 -0.92 28.15 -3.60
CA ARG A 381 -0.57 29.39 -4.32
C ARG A 381 0.93 29.59 -4.54
N ASP A 382 1.77 28.72 -4.00
CA ASP A 382 3.21 28.79 -4.23
C ASP A 382 3.52 28.42 -5.70
N PRO A 383 4.44 29.11 -6.40
CA PRO A 383 4.76 28.78 -7.78
C PRO A 383 5.24 27.33 -7.98
N GLU A 384 5.88 26.74 -6.98
CA GLU A 384 6.32 25.34 -7.02
C GLU A 384 5.19 24.32 -6.89
N ALA A 385 4.00 24.72 -6.44
CA ALA A 385 2.83 23.83 -6.39
C ALA A 385 2.26 23.52 -7.78
N ALA A 386 2.60 24.31 -8.81
CA ALA A 386 2.13 24.11 -10.19
C ALA A 386 2.55 22.77 -10.83
N VAL A 387 3.47 22.04 -10.20
CA VAL A 387 3.85 20.66 -10.61
C VAL A 387 2.84 19.61 -10.16
N ILE A 388 1.88 19.97 -9.31
CA ILE A 388 0.84 19.08 -8.76
C ILE A 388 -0.54 19.72 -8.89
N VAL A 389 -0.62 21.05 -8.77
CA VAL A 389 -1.86 21.83 -8.78
C VAL A 389 -1.99 22.56 -10.10
N ASP A 390 -3.18 22.44 -10.64
CA ASP A 390 -3.53 22.74 -12.02
C ASP A 390 -4.37 24.03 -12.11
N GLU A 391 -5.18 24.28 -11.07
CA GLU A 391 -5.95 25.49 -10.81
C GLU A 391 -6.11 25.65 -9.29
N THR A 392 -5.99 26.88 -8.81
CA THR A 392 -6.45 27.23 -7.46
C THR A 392 -7.72 28.04 -7.53
N ALA A 393 -8.59 27.87 -6.53
CA ALA A 393 -9.79 28.68 -6.40
C ALA A 393 -10.04 29.06 -4.92
N PRO A 394 -10.65 30.23 -4.68
CA PRO A 394 -11.21 30.57 -3.37
C PRO A 394 -12.20 29.50 -2.89
N ALA A 395 -12.23 29.25 -1.57
CA ALA A 395 -13.05 28.18 -0.98
C ALA A 395 -14.54 28.25 -1.33
N ASP A 396 -15.11 29.45 -1.46
CA ASP A 396 -16.50 29.71 -1.81
C ASP A 396 -16.83 29.45 -3.30
N THR A 397 -15.80 29.33 -4.15
CA THR A 397 -15.94 29.06 -5.59
C THR A 397 -15.37 27.70 -6.00
N MET A 398 -14.83 26.93 -5.05
CA MET A 398 -14.24 25.60 -5.29
C MET A 398 -15.19 24.65 -6.01
N ASP A 399 -16.45 24.58 -5.59
CA ASP A 399 -17.45 23.71 -6.24
C ASP A 399 -17.57 24.04 -7.73
N SER A 400 -17.71 25.32 -8.07
CA SER A 400 -17.79 25.76 -9.45
C SER A 400 -16.51 25.46 -10.25
N ALA A 401 -15.34 25.54 -9.63
CA ALA A 401 -14.06 25.24 -10.27
C ALA A 401 -13.92 23.74 -10.58
N VAL A 402 -14.31 22.89 -9.64
CA VAL A 402 -14.32 21.44 -9.81
C VAL A 402 -15.29 21.02 -10.92
N GLU A 403 -16.51 21.58 -10.95
CA GLU A 403 -17.48 21.30 -12.01
C GLU A 403 -16.96 21.71 -13.39
N ARG A 404 -16.38 22.91 -13.52
CA ARG A 404 -15.78 23.36 -14.79
C ARG A 404 -14.65 22.43 -15.25
N ALA A 405 -13.78 22.02 -14.33
CA ALA A 405 -12.70 21.10 -14.62
C ALA A 405 -13.21 19.74 -15.11
N ALA A 406 -14.22 19.18 -14.44
CA ALA A 406 -14.83 17.92 -14.82
C ALA A 406 -15.53 18.01 -16.19
N GLN A 407 -16.31 19.06 -16.43
CA GLN A 407 -16.96 19.31 -17.73
C GLN A 407 -15.95 19.45 -18.87
N HIS A 408 -14.78 20.04 -18.62
CA HIS A 408 -13.73 20.14 -19.63
C HIS A 408 -13.15 18.76 -20.02
N LEU A 409 -13.10 17.82 -19.07
CA LEU A 409 -12.64 16.46 -19.31
C LEU A 409 -13.72 15.56 -19.93
N ASP A 410 -15.00 15.95 -19.90
CA ASP A 410 -16.10 15.24 -20.57
C ASP A 410 -16.12 15.52 -22.09
N HIS A 411 -15.02 15.17 -22.74
CA HIS A 411 -14.87 15.31 -24.18
C HIS A 411 -14.39 13.98 -24.80
N PRO A 412 -14.96 13.50 -25.92
CA PRO A 412 -14.67 12.17 -26.48
C PRO A 412 -13.19 11.90 -26.78
N ALA A 413 -12.41 12.93 -27.08
CA ALA A 413 -10.98 12.80 -27.35
C ALA A 413 -10.11 12.59 -26.09
N VAL A 414 -10.62 12.89 -24.89
CA VAL A 414 -9.83 12.89 -23.65
C VAL A 414 -9.35 11.48 -23.31
N GLY A 415 -10.25 10.49 -23.34
CA GLY A 415 -9.88 9.10 -22.99
C GLY A 415 -8.74 8.55 -23.86
N ALA A 416 -8.80 8.76 -25.18
CA ALA A 416 -7.75 8.30 -26.08
C ALA A 416 -6.40 8.97 -25.82
N ASN A 417 -6.38 10.30 -25.63
CA ASN A 417 -5.14 11.03 -25.34
C ASN A 417 -4.57 10.67 -23.97
N ARG A 418 -5.43 10.56 -22.94
CA ARG A 418 -5.07 10.10 -21.60
C ARG A 418 -4.34 8.76 -21.65
N ARG A 419 -4.88 7.77 -22.36
CA ARG A 419 -4.23 6.45 -22.48
C ARG A 419 -2.82 6.55 -23.07
N MET A 420 -2.64 7.38 -24.09
CA MET A 420 -1.34 7.56 -24.72
C MET A 420 -0.33 8.29 -23.82
N LEU A 421 -0.78 9.26 -23.02
CA LEU A 421 0.05 9.91 -22.01
C LEU A 421 0.48 8.92 -20.93
N ASN A 422 -0.48 8.22 -20.32
CA ASN A 422 -0.23 7.24 -19.25
C ASN A 422 0.71 6.11 -19.69
N LEU A 423 0.61 5.67 -20.95
CA LEU A 423 1.49 4.64 -21.53
C LEU A 423 2.97 5.05 -21.49
N VAL A 424 3.26 6.33 -21.74
CA VAL A 424 4.62 6.86 -21.79
C VAL A 424 5.11 7.29 -20.41
N GLU A 425 4.26 7.92 -19.61
CA GLU A 425 4.60 8.40 -18.27
C GLU A 425 4.91 7.28 -17.29
N GLU A 426 4.12 6.19 -17.31
CA GLU A 426 4.29 5.06 -16.40
C GLU A 426 4.13 3.70 -17.13
N PRO A 427 5.17 3.25 -17.87
CA PRO A 427 5.15 1.94 -18.51
C PRO A 427 4.87 0.81 -17.50
N ALA A 428 4.08 -0.19 -17.92
CA ALA A 428 3.64 -1.28 -17.03
C ALA A 428 4.82 -2.01 -16.35
N ASP A 429 5.90 -2.27 -17.09
CA ASP A 429 7.11 -2.89 -16.55
C ASP A 429 7.79 -2.04 -15.48
N LEU A 430 7.84 -0.71 -15.67
CA LEU A 430 8.45 0.21 -14.70
C LEU A 430 7.66 0.19 -13.38
N PHE A 431 6.33 0.31 -13.47
CA PHE A 431 5.45 0.24 -12.31
C PHE A 431 5.59 -1.11 -11.59
N ARG A 432 5.54 -2.23 -12.33
CA ARG A 432 5.70 -3.59 -11.79
C ARG A 432 7.02 -3.76 -11.05
N ARG A 433 8.15 -3.35 -11.65
CA ARG A 433 9.48 -3.46 -11.02
C ARG A 433 9.61 -2.60 -9.77
N TYR A 434 9.02 -1.39 -9.78
CA TYR A 434 8.97 -0.54 -8.59
C TYR A 434 8.15 -1.23 -7.49
N LEU A 435 6.94 -1.68 -7.81
CA LEU A 435 6.04 -2.29 -6.85
C LEU A 435 6.61 -3.60 -6.26
N ALA A 436 7.36 -4.37 -7.05
CA ALA A 436 8.09 -5.55 -6.58
C ALA A 436 9.05 -5.19 -5.43
N ARG A 437 9.84 -4.13 -5.59
CA ARG A 437 10.76 -3.68 -4.53
C ARG A 437 10.02 -3.05 -3.36
N TYR A 438 8.98 -2.26 -3.64
CA TYR A 438 8.13 -1.66 -2.63
C TYR A 438 7.52 -2.73 -1.70
N ALA A 439 7.02 -3.84 -2.23
CA ALA A 439 6.36 -4.88 -1.44
C ALA A 439 7.23 -5.41 -0.28
N TYR A 440 8.50 -5.68 -0.54
CA TYR A 440 9.42 -6.14 0.50
C TYR A 440 9.93 -5.00 1.39
N GLU A 441 10.37 -3.88 0.79
CA GLU A 441 10.90 -2.76 1.58
C GLU A 441 9.87 -2.20 2.54
N GLN A 442 8.62 -2.07 2.09
CA GLN A 442 7.53 -1.57 2.92
C GLN A 442 7.21 -2.56 4.05
N ALA A 443 7.15 -3.86 3.77
CA ALA A 443 6.94 -4.87 4.81
C ALA A 443 8.06 -4.85 5.87
N ARG A 444 9.31 -4.68 5.44
CA ARG A 444 10.46 -4.55 6.35
C ARG A 444 10.38 -3.29 7.21
N LEU A 445 10.02 -2.15 6.62
CA LEU A 445 9.87 -0.88 7.34
C LEU A 445 8.72 -0.92 8.34
N LEU A 446 7.59 -1.53 7.96
CA LEU A 446 6.39 -1.72 8.78
C LEU A 446 6.67 -2.43 10.11
N HIS A 447 7.71 -3.28 10.18
CA HIS A 447 8.11 -3.97 11.40
C HIS A 447 9.49 -3.55 11.91
N SER A 448 10.02 -2.42 11.42
CA SER A 448 11.36 -1.98 11.80
C SER A 448 11.39 -1.38 13.21
N PRO A 449 12.49 -1.58 13.97
CA PRO A 449 12.69 -0.90 15.26
C PRO A 449 12.62 0.64 15.14
N ALA A 450 13.07 1.18 14.00
CA ALA A 450 13.04 2.61 13.72
C ALA A 450 11.61 3.15 13.63
N LEU A 451 10.72 2.47 12.88
CA LEU A 451 9.30 2.82 12.81
C LEU A 451 8.66 2.78 14.19
N ILE A 452 8.84 1.67 14.92
CA ILE A 452 8.27 1.49 16.26
C ILE A 452 8.70 2.63 17.18
N SER A 453 10.00 2.96 17.21
CA SER A 453 10.52 4.07 18.02
C SER A 453 9.90 5.41 17.64
N THR A 454 9.68 5.66 16.34
CA THR A 454 9.04 6.88 15.87
C THR A 454 7.58 6.95 16.30
N LEU A 455 6.81 5.88 16.14
CA LEU A 455 5.41 5.81 16.58
C LEU A 455 5.29 6.03 18.09
N GLU A 456 6.17 5.42 18.90
CA GLU A 456 6.19 5.64 20.35
C GLU A 456 6.46 7.10 20.72
N ARG A 457 7.44 7.75 20.08
CA ARG A 457 7.71 9.19 20.30
C ARG A 457 6.51 10.05 19.93
N THR A 458 5.90 9.81 18.76
CA THR A 458 4.74 10.56 18.27
C THR A 458 3.54 10.39 19.19
N TRP A 459 3.26 9.17 19.65
CA TRP A 459 2.19 8.87 20.59
C TRP A 459 2.38 9.55 21.95
N ILE A 460 3.59 9.46 22.52
CA ILE A 460 3.95 10.14 23.77
C ILE A 460 3.78 11.66 23.64
N ASN A 461 4.22 12.24 22.53
CA ASN A 461 4.11 13.68 22.30
C ASN A 461 2.65 14.13 22.18
N ARG A 462 1.81 13.41 21.43
CA ARG A 462 0.36 13.69 21.33
C ARG A 462 -0.33 13.64 22.70
N ASN A 463 -0.02 12.64 23.53
CA ASN A 463 -0.65 12.48 24.84
C ASN A 463 -0.10 13.42 25.92
N ARG A 464 1.13 13.94 25.77
CA ARG A 464 1.68 14.98 26.67
C ARG A 464 1.19 16.38 26.30
N GLY A 465 0.84 16.62 25.04
CA GLY A 465 0.31 17.90 24.55
C GLY A 465 -1.13 18.20 24.98
N GLY A 466 -1.89 17.20 25.44
CA GLY A 466 -3.26 17.38 25.96
C GLY A 466 -3.36 17.88 27.41
N SER A 467 -2.23 18.14 28.07
CA SER A 467 -2.17 18.55 29.49
C SER A 467 -1.62 19.97 29.70
N ARG A 468 -1.73 20.87 28.71
CA ARG A 468 -1.32 22.28 28.87
C ARG A 468 -2.38 23.25 28.39
#